data_AF-A0A2G3LJA4-F1
#
_entry.id   AF-A0A2G3LJA4-F1
#
_cell.length_a   1.000
_cell.length_b   1.000
_cell.length_c   1.000
_cell.angle_alpha   90.00
_cell.angle_beta   90.00
_cell.angle_gamma   90.00
#
_symmetry.space_group_name_H-M   'P 1'
#
loop_
_entity.id
_entity.type
_entity.pdbx_description
1 polymer ?
#
loop_
_entity_poly.entity_id
_entity_poly.type
_entity_poly.pdbx_seq_one_letter_code
_entity_poly.pdbx_strand_id
1 'polypeptide(L)'
;MKTQRATTWSLGLIVAGALFSSHAYAAKIPDCGKREPSKTLPTPQNSEYDAYRNAKTSAVAGGPGNTVFNNNEGRLPAAGKDEVYYEYYLGIGGDGGAGSHRAVLLVQTPKGKRKLVERYYTQDHYASFCSLKS
;
A
#
# COMPACT_ATOMS: atom_id res chain seq x y z
N MET A 1 -23.99 72.69 -9.74
CA MET A 1 -23.56 71.34 -10.17
C MET A 1 -23.98 70.35 -9.10
N LYS A 2 -24.92 69.45 -9.40
CA LYS A 2 -25.43 68.41 -8.48
C LYS A 2 -24.88 67.06 -8.94
N THR A 3 -24.00 66.46 -8.16
CA THR A 3 -23.38 65.16 -8.48
C THR A 3 -24.16 64.04 -7.78
N GLN A 4 -24.82 63.19 -8.58
CA GLN A 4 -25.45 61.95 -8.12
C GLN A 4 -24.36 60.95 -7.69
N ARG A 5 -24.51 60.32 -6.52
CA ARG A 5 -23.72 59.15 -6.13
C ARG A 5 -24.59 57.91 -6.30
N ALA A 6 -24.16 57.03 -7.20
CA ALA A 6 -24.79 55.74 -7.48
C ALA A 6 -24.44 54.74 -6.37
N THR A 7 -25.45 54.03 -5.88
CA THR A 7 -25.36 52.95 -4.89
C THR A 7 -25.03 51.65 -5.59
N THR A 8 -23.80 51.16 -5.45
CA THR A 8 -23.38 49.84 -5.95
C THR A 8 -23.56 48.79 -4.86
N TRP A 9 -24.47 47.85 -5.10
CA TRP A 9 -24.66 46.63 -4.31
C TRP A 9 -23.65 45.59 -4.78
N SER A 10 -22.69 45.21 -3.92
CA SER A 10 -21.77 44.11 -4.21
C SER A 10 -22.33 42.81 -3.64
N LEU A 11 -22.76 41.93 -4.55
CA LEU A 11 -23.13 40.54 -4.28
C LEU A 11 -21.93 39.77 -3.69
N GLY A 12 -22.18 39.07 -2.59
CA GLY A 12 -21.23 38.17 -1.95
C GLY A 12 -20.96 36.92 -2.80
N LEU A 13 -19.67 36.57 -2.92
CA LEU A 13 -19.19 35.32 -3.49
C LEU A 13 -18.94 34.34 -2.34
N ILE A 14 -19.86 33.40 -2.12
CA ILE A 14 -19.62 32.22 -1.27
C ILE A 14 -18.92 31.19 -2.14
N VAL A 15 -17.61 31.02 -1.96
CA VAL A 15 -16.86 29.90 -2.54
C VAL A 15 -17.11 28.68 -1.67
N ALA A 16 -18.08 27.84 -2.05
CA ALA A 16 -18.27 26.54 -1.46
C ALA A 16 -17.13 25.61 -1.94
N GLY A 17 -16.13 25.40 -1.09
CA GLY A 17 -15.08 24.40 -1.33
C GLY A 17 -15.69 23.00 -1.27
N ALA A 18 -15.81 22.36 -2.43
CA ALA A 18 -16.15 20.95 -2.51
C ALA A 18 -15.00 20.13 -1.90
N LEU A 19 -15.22 19.65 -0.67
CA LEU A 19 -14.40 18.59 -0.09
C LEU A 19 -14.65 17.32 -0.92
N PHE A 20 -13.74 17.02 -1.84
CA PHE A 20 -13.68 15.71 -2.48
C PHE A 20 -13.22 14.68 -1.44
N SER A 21 -14.16 14.21 -0.62
CA SER A 21 -13.98 12.99 0.16
C SER A 21 -14.01 11.82 -0.82
N SER A 22 -12.87 11.50 -1.43
CA SER A 22 -12.67 10.27 -2.17
C SER A 22 -12.79 9.11 -1.18
N HIS A 23 -14.01 8.60 -1.02
CA HIS A 23 -14.25 7.29 -0.47
C HIS A 23 -13.69 6.31 -1.50
N ALA A 24 -12.40 6.02 -1.37
CA ALA A 24 -11.79 4.91 -2.08
C ALA A 24 -12.46 3.64 -1.55
N TYR A 25 -13.58 3.26 -2.16
CA TYR A 25 -13.95 1.85 -2.19
C TYR A 25 -12.71 1.12 -2.68
N ALA A 26 -12.17 0.23 -1.84
CA ALA A 26 -11.02 -0.57 -2.20
C ALA A 26 -11.35 -1.31 -3.50
N ALA A 27 -10.88 -0.77 -4.64
CA ALA A 27 -10.95 -1.44 -5.91
C ALA A 27 -10.28 -2.79 -5.70
N LYS A 28 -10.90 -3.88 -6.19
CA LYS A 28 -10.37 -5.22 -6.04
C LYS A 28 -8.91 -5.21 -6.50
N ILE A 29 -7.98 -5.52 -5.59
CA ILE A 29 -6.55 -5.54 -5.90
C ILE A 29 -6.31 -6.55 -7.02
N PRO A 30 -5.67 -6.16 -8.14
CA PRO A 30 -5.49 -7.03 -9.30
C PRO A 30 -4.45 -8.13 -8.99
N ASP A 31 -4.56 -9.26 -9.68
CA ASP A 31 -3.55 -10.33 -9.60
C ASP A 31 -2.20 -9.85 -10.18
N CYS A 32 -1.09 -10.25 -9.56
CA CYS A 32 0.24 -9.89 -10.05
C CYS A 32 0.56 -10.51 -11.42
N GLY A 33 -0.05 -11.65 -11.77
CA GLY A 33 0.23 -12.37 -13.00
C GLY A 33 1.73 -12.63 -13.17
N LYS A 34 2.27 -12.27 -14.33
CA LYS A 34 3.69 -12.45 -14.66
C LYS A 34 4.65 -11.54 -13.88
N ARG A 35 4.15 -10.60 -13.07
CA ARG A 35 4.97 -9.67 -12.28
C ARG A 35 5.31 -10.20 -10.90
N GLU A 36 4.76 -11.35 -10.50
CA GLU A 36 5.08 -11.95 -9.21
C GLU A 36 6.58 -12.32 -9.11
N PRO A 37 7.20 -12.23 -7.92
CA PRO A 37 8.52 -12.78 -7.69
C PRO A 37 8.58 -14.25 -8.12
N SER A 38 9.53 -14.62 -8.98
CA SER A 38 9.57 -15.94 -9.60
C SER A 38 11.00 -16.43 -9.80
N LYS A 39 11.25 -17.70 -9.42
CA LYS A 39 12.53 -18.39 -9.66
C LYS A 39 12.85 -18.62 -11.14
N THR A 40 11.84 -18.60 -12.01
CA THR A 40 11.97 -18.92 -13.44
C THR A 40 12.12 -17.70 -14.34
N LEU A 41 11.98 -16.50 -13.77
CA LEU A 41 12.17 -15.23 -14.48
C LEU A 41 13.60 -14.71 -14.26
N PRO A 42 14.17 -13.95 -15.22
CA PRO A 42 15.50 -13.34 -15.08
C PRO A 42 15.60 -12.43 -13.84
N THR A 43 16.80 -11.98 -13.51
CA THR A 43 17.00 -10.95 -12.49
C THR A 43 16.21 -9.67 -12.84
N PRO A 44 15.61 -8.99 -11.84
CA PRO A 44 15.71 -9.22 -10.40
C PRO A 44 14.69 -10.24 -9.82
N GLN A 45 13.80 -10.83 -10.62
CA GLN A 45 12.68 -11.63 -10.09
C GLN A 45 13.11 -12.93 -9.40
N ASN A 46 14.25 -13.52 -9.78
CA ASN A 46 14.79 -14.71 -9.13
C ASN A 46 15.36 -14.44 -7.72
N SER A 47 16.03 -13.30 -7.51
CA SER A 47 16.54 -12.88 -6.19
C SER A 47 15.41 -12.38 -5.29
N GLU A 48 14.38 -11.77 -5.87
CA GLU A 48 13.17 -11.37 -5.14
C GLU A 48 12.36 -12.57 -4.62
N TYR A 49 12.40 -13.70 -5.32
CA TYR A 49 11.67 -14.88 -4.89
C TYR A 49 12.16 -15.40 -3.54
N ASP A 50 13.47 -15.50 -3.33
CA ASP A 50 14.03 -16.02 -2.08
C ASP A 50 13.78 -15.03 -0.92
N ALA A 51 13.86 -13.72 -1.18
CA ALA A 51 13.45 -12.70 -0.23
C ALA A 51 11.96 -12.84 0.15
N TYR A 52 11.09 -13.07 -0.83
CA TYR A 52 9.66 -13.28 -0.58
C TYR A 52 9.38 -14.57 0.20
N ARG A 53 10.11 -15.65 -0.08
CA ARG A 53 10.03 -16.89 0.73
C ARG A 53 10.41 -16.63 2.18
N ASN A 54 11.49 -15.90 2.42
CA ASN A 54 11.94 -15.56 3.76
C ASN A 54 10.95 -14.64 4.48
N ALA A 55 10.40 -13.65 3.78
CA ALA A 55 9.36 -12.76 4.29
C ALA A 55 8.15 -13.53 4.84
N LYS A 56 7.65 -14.53 4.12
CA LYS A 56 6.55 -15.40 4.59
C LYS A 56 6.90 -16.14 5.87
N THR A 57 8.10 -16.71 5.94
CA THR A 57 8.58 -17.42 7.14
C THR A 57 8.68 -16.47 8.33
N SER A 58 9.30 -15.30 8.16
CA SER A 58 9.45 -14.29 9.21
C SER A 58 8.11 -13.72 9.70
N ALA A 59 7.17 -13.48 8.77
CA ALA A 59 5.83 -12.99 9.08
C ALA A 59 5.09 -13.95 10.03
N VAL A 60 5.16 -15.25 9.77
CA VAL A 60 4.50 -16.28 10.58
C VAL A 60 5.27 -16.58 11.87
N ALA A 61 6.60 -16.60 11.84
CA ALA A 61 7.41 -16.80 13.05
C ALA A 61 7.16 -15.71 14.10
N GLY A 62 6.96 -14.47 13.65
CA GLY A 62 6.87 -13.32 14.53
C GLY A 62 8.23 -12.91 15.10
N GLY A 63 8.40 -11.64 15.44
CA GLY A 63 9.65 -11.14 16.01
C GLY A 63 9.86 -9.65 15.78
N PRO A 64 10.86 -9.05 16.45
CA PRO A 64 11.13 -7.61 16.40
C PRO A 64 11.61 -7.12 15.03
N GLY A 65 12.04 -8.02 14.14
CA GLY A 65 12.45 -7.67 12.78
C GLY A 65 11.28 -7.45 11.81
N ASN A 66 10.04 -7.72 12.21
CA ASN A 66 8.86 -7.49 11.38
C ASN A 66 8.43 -6.02 11.48
N THR A 67 8.53 -5.29 10.37
CA THR A 67 8.12 -3.88 10.31
C THR A 67 6.65 -3.78 9.94
N VAL A 68 5.87 -3.01 10.70
CA VAL A 68 4.43 -2.82 10.47
C VAL A 68 4.22 -1.84 9.32
N PHE A 69 3.40 -2.24 8.35
CA PHE A 69 2.90 -1.36 7.29
C PHE A 69 1.54 -0.80 7.69
N ASN A 70 1.44 0.50 7.92
CA ASN A 70 0.22 1.10 8.48
C ASN A 70 -0.93 1.28 7.48
N ASN A 71 -0.66 1.15 6.17
CA ASN A 71 -1.65 1.40 5.11
C ASN A 71 -2.35 2.78 5.23
N ASN A 72 -1.60 3.82 5.63
CA ASN A 72 -2.14 5.17 5.87
C ASN A 72 -2.81 5.79 4.63
N GLU A 73 -2.36 5.41 3.43
CA GLU A 73 -2.92 5.86 2.16
C GLU A 73 -4.18 5.08 1.73
N GLY A 74 -4.57 4.03 2.47
CA GLY A 74 -5.74 3.22 2.16
C GLY A 74 -5.66 2.48 0.82
N ARG A 75 -4.45 2.13 0.36
CA ARG A 75 -4.23 1.43 -0.91
C ARG A 75 -4.63 -0.04 -0.84
N LEU A 76 -4.50 -0.64 0.34
CA LEU A 76 -4.94 -2.00 0.64
C LEU A 76 -6.26 -1.96 1.43
N PRO A 77 -7.01 -3.08 1.50
CA PRO A 77 -8.12 -3.21 2.42
C PRO A 77 -7.73 -2.86 3.86
N ALA A 78 -8.67 -2.36 4.65
CA ALA A 78 -8.45 -2.15 6.08
C ALA A 78 -8.19 -3.50 6.77
N ALA A 79 -7.17 -3.56 7.63
CA ALA A 79 -6.90 -4.74 8.44
C ALA A 79 -8.07 -4.99 9.41
N GLY A 80 -8.49 -6.23 9.52
CA GLY A 80 -9.54 -6.67 10.43
C GLY A 80 -9.05 -6.88 11.86
N LYS A 81 -9.90 -7.52 12.66
CA LYS A 81 -9.57 -7.86 14.04
C LYS A 81 -8.39 -8.84 14.09
N ASP A 82 -7.44 -8.54 14.97
CA ASP A 82 -6.20 -9.32 15.18
C ASP A 82 -5.31 -9.43 13.93
N GLU A 83 -5.53 -8.57 12.93
CA GLU A 83 -4.76 -8.52 11.69
C GLU A 83 -3.79 -7.34 11.66
N VAL A 84 -2.60 -7.58 11.15
CA VAL A 84 -1.55 -6.57 10.99
C VAL A 84 -0.86 -6.78 9.66
N TYR A 85 -0.67 -5.70 8.91
CA TYR A 85 0.18 -5.70 7.73
C TYR A 85 1.64 -5.54 8.11
N TYR A 86 2.50 -6.36 7.51
CA TYR A 86 3.95 -6.26 7.65
C TYR A 86 4.60 -6.06 6.29
N GLU A 87 5.61 -5.21 6.22
CA GLU A 87 6.38 -4.97 5.01
C GLU A 87 7.73 -5.68 5.01
N TYR A 88 8.15 -6.11 3.81
CA TYR A 88 9.41 -6.80 3.59
C TYR A 88 10.06 -6.31 2.31
N TYR A 89 11.34 -6.00 2.40
CA TYR A 89 12.21 -5.71 1.27
C TYR A 89 12.39 -6.95 0.40
N LEU A 90 12.17 -6.82 -0.90
CA LEU A 90 12.33 -7.93 -1.83
C LEU A 90 13.58 -7.83 -2.70
N GLY A 91 14.23 -6.66 -2.81
CA GLY A 91 15.41 -6.55 -3.65
C GLY A 91 16.29 -5.36 -3.28
N ILE A 92 17.47 -5.36 -3.87
CA ILE A 92 18.41 -4.25 -3.86
C ILE A 92 18.05 -3.42 -5.10
N GLY A 93 17.75 -2.14 -4.95
CA GLY A 93 17.71 -1.23 -6.10
C GLY A 93 19.06 -1.32 -6.83
N GLY A 94 19.09 -1.16 -8.15
CA GLY A 94 20.34 -1.25 -8.95
C GLY A 94 21.47 -0.29 -8.50
N ASP A 95 21.15 0.59 -7.57
CA ASP A 95 21.95 1.61 -6.89
C ASP A 95 22.44 1.23 -5.47
N GLY A 96 22.21 -0.01 -5.00
CA GLY A 96 22.63 -0.46 -3.66
C GLY A 96 21.69 -0.02 -2.53
N GLY A 97 20.57 0.63 -2.87
CA GLY A 97 19.49 0.94 -1.95
C GLY A 97 18.52 -0.22 -1.74
N ALA A 98 17.56 -0.05 -0.83
CA ALA A 98 16.52 -1.03 -0.54
C ALA A 98 15.54 -1.33 -1.70
N GLY A 99 15.70 -0.67 -2.86
CA GLY A 99 14.81 -0.78 -4.02
C GLY A 99 13.39 -0.29 -3.74
N SER A 100 12.54 -0.31 -4.77
CA SER A 100 11.10 0.04 -4.66
C SER A 100 10.21 -1.19 -4.45
N HIS A 101 10.77 -2.40 -4.52
CA HIS A 101 10.01 -3.64 -4.50
C HIS A 101 9.77 -4.14 -3.07
N ARG A 102 8.52 -4.42 -2.74
CA ARG A 102 8.12 -4.85 -1.39
C ARG A 102 7.06 -5.94 -1.45
N ALA A 103 7.11 -6.85 -0.49
CA ALA A 103 5.98 -7.65 -0.09
C ALA A 103 5.28 -6.98 1.09
N VAL A 104 3.96 -6.86 1.03
CA VAL A 104 3.12 -6.45 2.15
C VAL A 104 2.20 -7.61 2.53
N LEU A 105 2.39 -8.14 3.72
CA LEU A 105 1.82 -9.41 4.18
C LEU A 105 0.83 -9.15 5.31
N LEU A 106 -0.43 -9.54 5.12
CA LEU A 106 -1.44 -9.49 6.17
C LEU A 106 -1.33 -10.74 7.04
N VAL A 107 -1.07 -10.54 8.33
CA VAL A 107 -0.96 -11.62 9.30
C VAL A 107 -2.05 -11.47 10.35
N GLN A 108 -2.84 -12.51 10.54
CA GLN A 108 -3.80 -12.61 11.63
C GLN A 108 -3.19 -13.38 12.80
N THR A 109 -3.44 -12.92 14.02
CA THR A 109 -2.90 -13.54 15.24
C THR A 109 -4.00 -14.03 16.20
N PRO A 110 -4.91 -14.94 15.79
CA PRO A 110 -5.95 -15.42 16.68
C PRO A 110 -5.35 -16.21 17.84
N LYS A 111 -5.66 -15.80 19.08
CA LYS A 111 -5.22 -16.50 20.31
C LYS A 111 -3.71 -16.75 20.36
N GLY A 112 -2.92 -15.78 19.87
CA GLY A 112 -1.45 -15.84 19.88
C GLY A 112 -0.81 -16.68 18.76
N LYS A 113 -1.60 -17.34 17.90
CA LYS A 113 -1.07 -18.08 16.74
C LYS A 113 -1.09 -17.20 15.51
N ARG A 114 0.05 -17.04 14.82
CA ARG A 114 0.16 -16.20 13.63
C ARG A 114 -0.17 -17.00 12.36
N LYS A 115 -0.93 -16.40 11.45
CA LYS A 115 -1.32 -16.96 10.16
C LYS A 115 -1.23 -15.89 9.08
N LEU A 116 -0.63 -16.23 7.95
CA LEU A 116 -0.66 -15.39 6.75
C LEU A 116 -2.06 -15.46 6.10
N VAL A 117 -2.68 -14.31 5.88
CA VAL A 117 -4.05 -14.19 5.32
C VAL A 117 -3.99 -13.72 3.89
N GLU A 118 -3.40 -12.56 3.66
CA GLU A 118 -3.28 -11.92 2.34
C GLU A 118 -1.84 -11.55 2.05
N ARG A 119 -1.53 -11.47 0.75
CA ARG A 119 -0.18 -11.24 0.24
C ARG A 119 -0.25 -10.24 -0.89
N TYR A 120 0.44 -9.13 -0.72
CA TYR A 120 0.50 -8.07 -1.71
C TYR A 120 1.93 -7.80 -2.12
N TYR A 121 2.08 -7.31 -3.34
CA TYR A 121 3.35 -6.92 -3.93
C TYR A 121 3.24 -5.55 -4.56
N THR A 122 4.30 -4.76 -4.40
CA THR A 122 4.47 -3.45 -5.05
C THR A 122 5.86 -3.42 -5.66
N GLN A 123 5.97 -2.80 -6.82
CA GLN A 123 7.24 -2.54 -7.53
C GLN A 123 7.61 -1.05 -7.52
N ASP A 124 6.71 -0.21 -7.01
CA ASP A 124 6.72 1.24 -7.16
C ASP A 124 6.61 1.92 -5.78
N HIS A 125 7.15 1.28 -4.75
CA HIS A 125 7.23 1.83 -3.40
C HIS A 125 5.87 2.27 -2.86
N TYR A 126 4.92 1.32 -2.87
CA TYR A 126 3.54 1.43 -2.36
C TYR A 126 2.58 2.29 -3.20
N ALA A 127 3.01 2.84 -4.34
CA ALA A 127 2.12 3.61 -5.21
C ALA A 127 1.01 2.74 -5.83
N SER A 128 1.31 1.47 -6.14
CA SER A 128 0.34 0.48 -6.56
C SER A 128 0.62 -0.91 -5.98
N PHE A 129 -0.43 -1.72 -5.91
CA PHE A 129 -0.35 -3.09 -5.40
C PHE A 129 -1.00 -4.08 -6.36
N CYS A 130 -0.48 -5.31 -6.33
CA CYS A 130 -1.16 -6.49 -6.86
C CYS A 130 -1.17 -7.60 -5.80
N SER A 131 -2.13 -8.53 -5.89
CA SER A 131 -2.22 -9.69 -5.02
C SER A 131 -1.31 -10.80 -5.52
N LEU A 132 -0.49 -11.33 -4.62
CA LEU A 132 0.29 -12.54 -4.86
C LEU A 132 -0.58 -13.75 -4.60
N LYS A 133 -0.48 -14.76 -5.48
CA LYS A 133 -1.24 -15.99 -5.31
C LYS A 133 -0.80 -16.74 -4.04
N SER A 134 -1.78 -17.46 -3.50
CA SER A 134 -1.63 -18.21 -2.26
C SER A 134 -0.79 -19.47 -2.38
#